data_AF-A0A0Q5VDE8-F1
#
_entry.id   AF-A0A0Q5VDE8-F1
#
_cell.length_a   1.000
_cell.length_b   1.000
_cell.length_c   1.000
_cell.angle_alpha   90.00
_cell.angle_beta   90.00
_cell.angle_gamma   90.00
#
_symmetry.space_group_name_H-M   'P 1'
#
loop_
_entity.id
_entity.type
_entity.pdbx_description
1 polymer ?
#
loop_
_entity_poly.entity_id
_entity_poly.type
_entity_poly.pdbx_seq_one_letter_code
_entity_poly.pdbx_strand_id
1 'polypeptide(L)'
;MNLLPFPPPPLLVQGSLELLRDISRRDPRHPATADALAGLERPWEPAACTSELGAAVWSWCDDVIAWVNHDFAWRPAHMVPACWRQHPHIAREVPVLAVLRWQAEIAPGPESVEEWHRYALPTFSDRMADRLGESTCRTGRHQDWPARSRYASFVEDLAR
;
A
#
# COMPACT_ATOMS: atom_id res chain seq x y z
N MET A 1 -9.59 21.75 -12.47
CA MET A 1 -8.98 20.79 -11.53
C MET A 1 -7.49 20.80 -11.82
N ASN A 2 -6.64 21.10 -10.85
CA ASN A 2 -5.20 21.19 -11.06
C ASN A 2 -4.58 19.82 -10.83
N LEU A 3 -3.63 19.43 -11.69
CA LEU A 3 -2.84 18.22 -11.49
C LEU A 3 -2.01 18.36 -10.22
N LEU A 4 -2.17 17.44 -9.26
CA LEU A 4 -1.38 17.44 -8.04
C LEU A 4 -0.10 16.61 -8.25
N PRO A 5 1.06 17.08 -7.77
CA PRO A 5 2.26 16.25 -7.77
C PRO A 5 2.07 15.05 -6.85
N PHE A 6 2.71 13.92 -7.18
CA PHE A 6 2.72 12.76 -6.30
C PHE A 6 3.40 13.12 -4.96
N PRO A 7 2.81 12.80 -3.80
CA PRO A 7 3.39 13.12 -2.51
C PRO A 7 4.71 12.36 -2.27
N PRO A 8 5.82 13.05 -1.95
CA PRO A 8 7.09 12.40 -1.73
C PRO A 8 7.08 11.57 -0.42
N PRO A 9 7.81 10.45 -0.36
CA PRO A 9 7.97 9.71 0.89
C PRO A 9 8.69 10.56 1.94
N PRO A 10 8.35 10.42 3.23
CA PRO A 10 9.13 10.98 4.33
C PRO A 10 10.58 10.49 4.28
N LEU A 11 11.54 11.30 4.76
CA LEU A 11 12.98 11.00 4.68
C LEU A 11 13.35 9.61 5.22
N LEU A 12 12.74 9.19 6.32
CA LEU A 12 12.95 7.86 6.90
C LEU A 12 12.52 6.73 5.95
N VAL A 13 11.35 6.88 5.32
CA VAL A 13 10.83 5.93 4.33
C VAL A 13 11.71 5.93 3.08
N GLN A 14 12.07 7.11 2.59
CA GLN A 14 12.93 7.28 1.42
C GLN A 14 14.29 6.60 1.62
N GLY A 15 14.97 6.87 2.74
CA GLY A 15 16.27 6.27 3.04
C GLY A 15 16.20 4.73 3.14
N SER A 16 15.13 4.19 3.73
CA SER A 16 14.89 2.74 3.78
C SER A 16 14.73 2.14 2.38
N LEU A 17 13.92 2.77 1.52
CA LEU A 17 13.69 2.32 0.14
C LEU A 17 14.95 2.42 -0.73
N GLU A 18 15.73 3.48 -0.57
CA GLU A 18 17.01 3.67 -1.28
C GLU A 18 18.03 2.60 -0.86
N LEU A 19 18.16 2.33 0.44
CA LEU A 19 19.03 1.28 0.96
C LEU A 19 18.66 -0.11 0.42
N LEU A 20 17.35 -0.42 0.40
CA LEU A 20 16.83 -1.64 -0.22
C LEU A 20 17.25 -1.73 -1.69
N ARG A 21 17.01 -0.68 -2.47
CA ARG A 21 17.33 -0.62 -3.90
C ARG A 21 18.83 -0.81 -4.15
N ASP A 22 19.67 -0.17 -3.36
CA ASP A 22 21.12 -0.22 -3.52
C ASP A 22 21.69 -1.61 -3.20
N ILE A 23 21.16 -2.28 -2.18
CA ILE A 23 21.56 -3.65 -1.85
C ILE A 23 21.00 -4.64 -2.88
N SER A 24 19.76 -4.46 -3.35
CA SER A 24 19.16 -5.33 -4.39
C SER A 24 19.87 -5.30 -5.74
N ARG A 25 20.68 -4.26 -6.03
CA ARG A 25 21.51 -4.18 -7.24
C ARG A 25 22.79 -5.02 -7.16
N ARG A 26 23.18 -5.50 -5.97
CA ARG A 26 24.35 -6.37 -5.77
C ARG A 26 23.99 -7.83 -6.13
N ASP A 27 24.97 -8.71 -6.32
CA ASP A 27 24.70 -10.14 -6.60
C ASP A 27 23.92 -10.76 -5.42
N PRO A 28 22.64 -11.15 -5.61
CA PRO A 28 21.82 -11.70 -4.54
C PRO A 28 22.27 -13.11 -4.13
N ARG A 29 23.07 -13.80 -4.94
CA ARG A 29 23.64 -15.12 -4.61
C ARG A 29 24.84 -15.01 -3.68
N HIS A 30 25.40 -13.81 -3.51
CA HIS A 30 26.48 -13.59 -2.58
C HIS A 30 25.92 -13.63 -1.14
N PRO A 31 26.43 -14.50 -0.24
CA PRO A 31 25.87 -14.67 1.12
C PRO A 31 25.68 -13.36 1.88
N ALA A 32 26.70 -12.49 1.88
CA ALA A 32 26.61 -11.19 2.55
C ALA A 32 25.51 -10.26 2.00
N THR A 33 25.16 -10.35 0.72
CA THR A 33 24.04 -9.58 0.13
C THR A 33 22.71 -10.16 0.61
N ALA A 34 22.58 -11.49 0.61
CA ALA A 34 21.37 -12.17 1.06
C ALA A 34 21.09 -11.89 2.54
N ASP A 35 22.11 -12.00 3.39
CA ASP A 35 22.02 -11.71 4.82
C ASP A 35 21.64 -10.24 5.08
N ALA A 36 22.27 -9.31 4.34
CA ALA A 36 21.91 -7.90 4.42
C ALA A 36 20.44 -7.66 4.02
N LEU A 37 19.99 -8.23 2.89
CA LEU A 37 18.59 -8.08 2.45
C LEU A 37 17.58 -8.67 3.43
N ALA A 38 17.92 -9.76 4.12
CA ALA A 38 17.06 -10.38 5.11
C ALA A 38 16.89 -9.51 6.36
N GLY A 39 17.91 -8.71 6.71
CA GLY A 39 17.86 -7.79 7.85
C GLY A 39 17.15 -6.45 7.58
N LEU A 40 16.85 -6.13 6.31
CA LEU A 40 16.19 -4.87 5.97
C LEU A 40 14.67 -4.96 6.09
N GLU A 41 14.09 -3.98 6.76
CA GLU A 41 12.66 -3.75 6.81
C GLU A 41 12.09 -3.51 5.41
N ARG A 42 10.80 -3.82 5.20
CA ARG A 42 10.12 -3.63 3.93
C ARG A 42 9.03 -2.57 4.11
N PRO A 43 9.23 -1.31 3.65
CA PRO A 43 8.23 -0.26 3.82
C PRO A 43 6.86 -0.59 3.21
N TRP A 44 6.78 -1.48 2.22
CA TRP A 44 5.50 -1.97 1.69
C TRP A 44 4.79 -3.01 2.58
N GLU A 45 5.39 -3.39 3.71
CA GLU A 45 4.81 -4.23 4.78
C GLU A 45 4.92 -3.51 6.14
N PRO A 46 4.16 -2.42 6.38
CA PRO A 46 4.40 -1.54 7.53
C PRO A 46 4.16 -2.21 8.88
N ALA A 47 3.34 -3.27 8.92
CA ALA A 47 3.08 -4.05 10.12
C ALA A 47 4.30 -4.86 10.60
N ALA A 48 5.27 -5.12 9.72
CA ALA A 48 6.53 -5.78 10.03
C ALA A 48 7.68 -4.79 10.28
N CYS A 49 7.43 -3.49 10.12
CA CYS A 49 8.42 -2.45 10.40
C CYS A 49 8.43 -2.08 11.89
N THR A 50 9.50 -1.43 12.31
CA THR A 50 9.62 -0.69 13.56
C THR A 50 8.47 0.32 13.68
N SER A 51 8.10 0.65 14.92
CA SER A 51 7.01 1.58 15.18
C SER A 51 7.19 2.94 14.49
N GLU A 52 8.42 3.44 14.38
CA GLU A 52 8.75 4.71 13.74
C GLU A 52 8.62 4.63 12.21
N LEU A 53 9.27 3.66 11.56
CA LEU A 53 9.18 3.49 10.11
C LEU A 53 7.74 3.16 9.69
N GLY A 54 7.07 2.28 10.41
CA GLY A 54 5.67 1.92 10.16
C GLY A 54 4.74 3.13 10.25
N ALA A 55 4.89 3.98 11.28
CA ALA A 55 4.11 5.21 11.41
C ALA A 55 4.38 6.20 10.25
N ALA A 56 5.65 6.34 9.84
CA ALA A 56 6.02 7.19 8.73
C ALA A 56 5.42 6.70 7.39
N VAL A 57 5.45 5.38 7.14
CA VAL A 57 4.78 4.81 5.96
C VAL A 57 3.27 5.05 6.02
N TRP A 58 2.65 4.82 7.17
CA TRP A 58 1.21 5.04 7.31
C TRP A 58 0.80 6.49 7.03
N SER A 59 1.56 7.45 7.54
CA SER A 59 1.32 8.88 7.24
C SER A 59 1.45 9.15 5.74
N TRP A 60 2.49 8.63 5.10
CA TRP A 60 2.68 8.80 3.66
C TRP A 60 1.54 8.18 2.85
N CYS A 61 1.04 7.02 3.27
CA CYS A 61 -0.12 6.39 2.64
C CYS A 61 -1.40 7.25 2.74
N ASP A 62 -1.60 8.02 3.82
CA ASP A 62 -2.74 8.96 3.89
C ASP A 62 -2.63 10.01 2.78
N ASP A 63 -1.43 10.59 2.59
CA ASP A 63 -1.19 11.58 1.53
C ASP A 63 -1.37 10.98 0.13
N VAL A 64 -0.84 9.77 -0.09
CA VAL A 64 -1.00 9.05 -1.36
C VAL A 64 -2.48 8.75 -1.65
N ILE A 65 -3.25 8.33 -0.65
CA ILE A 65 -4.69 8.10 -0.82
C ILE A 65 -5.42 9.40 -1.13
N ALA A 66 -5.09 10.50 -0.46
CA ALA A 66 -5.68 11.81 -0.76
C ALA A 66 -5.41 12.20 -2.23
N TRP A 67 -4.18 12.00 -2.70
CA TRP A 67 -3.80 12.21 -4.10
C TRP A 67 -4.54 11.27 -5.07
N VAL A 68 -4.59 9.96 -4.79
CA VAL A 68 -5.31 8.97 -5.61
C VAL A 68 -6.80 9.30 -5.72
N ASN A 69 -7.43 9.64 -4.59
CA ASN A 69 -8.84 10.00 -4.56
C ASN A 69 -9.12 11.29 -5.33
N HIS A 70 -8.24 12.28 -5.25
CA HIS A 70 -8.39 13.53 -5.99
C HIS A 70 -8.25 13.33 -7.51
N ASP A 71 -7.23 12.59 -7.96
CA ASP A 71 -6.87 12.50 -9.38
C ASP A 71 -7.63 11.38 -10.13
N PHE A 72 -7.95 10.27 -9.45
CA PHE A 72 -8.41 9.04 -10.12
C PHE A 72 -9.80 8.54 -9.68
N ALA A 73 -10.34 8.94 -8.53
CA ALA A 73 -11.62 8.42 -8.03
C ALA A 73 -12.86 9.11 -8.64
N TRP A 74 -12.93 9.17 -9.98
CA TRP A 74 -14.07 9.71 -10.71
C TRP A 74 -15.35 8.85 -10.59
N ARG A 75 -15.21 7.62 -10.10
CA ARG A 75 -16.32 6.75 -9.71
C ARG A 75 -16.35 6.65 -8.19
N PRO A 76 -17.48 6.95 -7.53
CA PRO A 76 -17.57 6.84 -6.06
C PRO A 76 -17.20 5.46 -5.52
N ALA A 77 -17.45 4.38 -6.28
CA ALA A 77 -17.07 3.02 -5.91
C ALA A 77 -15.54 2.79 -5.82
N HIS A 78 -14.75 3.60 -6.54
CA HIS A 78 -13.29 3.54 -6.56
C HIS A 78 -12.65 4.51 -5.56
N MET A 79 -13.44 5.28 -4.83
CA MET A 79 -12.93 6.12 -3.76
C MET A 79 -12.44 5.25 -2.60
N VAL A 80 -11.18 5.42 -2.23
CA VAL A 80 -10.61 4.79 -1.04
C VAL A 80 -11.25 5.44 0.19
N PRO A 81 -11.88 4.68 1.10
CA PRO A 81 -12.59 5.25 2.24
C PRO A 81 -11.64 5.82 3.29
N ALA A 82 -12.08 6.83 4.07
CA ALA A 82 -11.28 7.39 5.16
C ALA A 82 -10.91 6.35 6.24
N CYS A 83 -11.72 5.31 6.42
CA CYS A 83 -11.45 4.20 7.32
C CYS A 83 -10.56 3.10 6.70
N TRP A 84 -9.80 3.39 5.63
CA TRP A 84 -8.98 2.40 4.91
C TRP A 84 -8.06 1.57 5.81
N ARG A 85 -7.50 2.17 6.87
CA ARG A 85 -6.63 1.47 7.84
C ARG A 85 -7.37 0.38 8.63
N GLN A 86 -8.68 0.49 8.76
CA GLN A 86 -9.54 -0.50 9.42
C GLN A 86 -9.93 -1.66 8.48
N HIS A 87 -9.51 -1.60 7.22
CA HIS A 87 -9.73 -2.65 6.22
C HIS A 87 -8.40 -3.33 5.87
N PRO A 88 -8.06 -4.49 6.46
CA PRO A 88 -6.75 -5.13 6.28
C PRO A 88 -6.35 -5.38 4.81
N HIS A 89 -7.32 -5.61 3.93
CA HIS A 89 -7.06 -5.80 2.50
C HIS A 89 -6.66 -4.49 1.78
N ILE A 90 -7.16 -3.34 2.23
CA ILE A 90 -6.74 -2.03 1.71
C ILE A 90 -5.41 -1.64 2.35
N ALA A 91 -5.30 -1.78 3.68
CA ALA A 91 -4.11 -1.43 4.44
C ALA A 91 -2.84 -2.18 3.99
N ARG A 92 -2.98 -3.41 3.45
CA ARG A 92 -1.86 -4.17 2.88
C ARG A 92 -1.48 -3.75 1.47
N GLU A 93 -2.43 -3.25 0.67
CA GLU A 93 -2.16 -2.94 -0.75
C GLU A 93 -1.72 -1.50 -0.97
N VAL A 94 -2.17 -0.55 -0.15
CA VAL A 94 -1.82 0.88 -0.30
C VAL A 94 -0.31 1.15 -0.18
N PRO A 95 0.43 0.57 0.79
CA PRO A 95 1.88 0.75 0.86
C PRO A 95 2.59 0.24 -0.40
N VAL A 96 2.16 -0.90 -0.94
CA VAL A 96 2.68 -1.43 -2.21
C VAL A 96 2.40 -0.45 -3.36
N LEU A 97 1.17 0.06 -3.47
CA LEU A 97 0.78 1.02 -4.50
C LEU A 97 1.62 2.32 -4.44
N ALA A 98 1.87 2.84 -3.24
CA ALA A 98 2.69 4.01 -2.99
C ALA A 98 4.15 3.78 -3.40
N VAL A 99 4.74 2.65 -2.99
CA VAL A 99 6.13 2.31 -3.33
C VAL A 99 6.30 2.09 -4.84
N LEU A 100 5.37 1.39 -5.51
CA LEU A 100 5.42 1.23 -6.96
C LEU A 100 5.35 2.57 -7.70
N ARG A 101 4.50 3.50 -7.22
CA ARG A 101 4.39 4.84 -7.80
C ARG A 101 5.67 5.66 -7.62
N TRP A 102 6.29 5.58 -6.45
CA TRP A 102 7.58 6.22 -6.16
C TRP A 102 8.72 5.62 -6.98
N GLN A 103 8.77 4.30 -7.13
CA GLN A 103 9.75 3.63 -8.00
C GLN A 103 9.60 4.10 -9.46
N ALA A 104 8.36 4.33 -9.89
CA ALA A 104 8.08 4.87 -11.22
C ALA A 104 8.53 6.34 -11.38
N GLU A 105 8.44 7.19 -10.34
CA GLU A 105 8.98 8.58 -10.39
C GLU A 105 10.48 8.62 -10.61
N ILE A 106 11.22 7.67 -10.01
CA ILE A 106 12.68 7.64 -10.05
C ILE A 106 13.23 6.72 -11.15
N ALA A 107 12.36 6.11 -11.95
CA ALA A 107 12.73 5.28 -13.08
C ALA A 107 13.25 6.16 -14.24
N PRO A 108 14.23 5.67 -15.03
CA PRO A 108 14.80 6.43 -16.13
C PRO A 108 13.87 6.54 -17.35
N GLY A 109 12.83 5.71 -17.42
CA GLY A 109 11.92 5.61 -18.56
C GLY A 109 10.45 5.54 -18.13
N PRO A 110 9.52 5.72 -19.09
CA PRO A 110 8.10 5.83 -18.81
C PRO A 110 7.42 4.49 -18.47
N GLU A 111 8.10 3.36 -18.66
CA GLU A 111 7.52 2.03 -18.61
C GLU A 111 6.90 1.73 -17.24
N SER A 112 7.60 2.06 -16.16
CA SER A 112 7.08 1.86 -14.79
C SER A 112 5.88 2.76 -14.48
N VAL A 113 5.84 3.98 -15.06
CA VAL A 113 4.70 4.88 -14.92
C VAL A 113 3.51 4.37 -15.73
N GLU A 114 3.74 3.86 -16.94
CA GLU A 114 2.71 3.22 -17.75
C GLU A 114 2.14 1.99 -17.04
N GLU A 115 3.00 1.10 -16.52
CA GLU A 115 2.60 -0.10 -15.80
C GLU A 115 1.76 0.23 -14.57
N TRP A 116 2.15 1.27 -13.83
CA TRP A 116 1.39 1.73 -12.66
C TRP A 116 -0.03 2.17 -13.04
N HIS A 117 -0.16 2.97 -14.11
CA HIS A 117 -1.47 3.45 -14.59
C HIS A 117 -2.30 2.36 -15.25
N ARG A 118 -1.67 1.41 -15.94
CA ARG A 118 -2.33 0.38 -16.72
C ARG A 118 -2.77 -0.81 -15.87
N TYR A 119 -1.98 -1.15 -14.85
CA TYR A 119 -2.15 -2.38 -14.09
C TYR A 119 -2.29 -2.15 -12.59
N ALA A 120 -1.33 -1.48 -11.95
CA ALA A 120 -1.28 -1.41 -10.49
C ALA A 120 -2.50 -0.68 -9.89
N LEU A 121 -2.74 0.57 -10.30
CA LEU A 121 -3.85 1.37 -9.80
C LEU A 121 -5.23 0.82 -10.20
N PRO A 122 -5.50 0.48 -11.47
CA PRO A 122 -6.81 -0.06 -11.86
C PRO A 122 -7.15 -1.34 -11.10
N THR A 123 -6.21 -2.28 -11.01
CA THR A 123 -6.49 -3.57 -10.38
C THR A 123 -6.62 -3.45 -8.86
N PHE A 124 -5.87 -2.54 -8.21
CA PHE A 124 -6.13 -2.18 -6.82
C PHE A 124 -7.55 -1.62 -6.64
N SER A 125 -7.94 -0.68 -7.50
CA SER A 125 -9.25 -0.03 -7.42
C SER A 125 -10.39 -1.02 -7.60
N ASP A 126 -10.28 -1.94 -8.56
CA ASP A 126 -11.28 -2.97 -8.83
C ASP A 126 -11.37 -3.99 -7.67
N ARG A 127 -10.23 -4.49 -7.17
CA ARG A 127 -10.20 -5.40 -6.01
C ARG A 127 -10.74 -4.75 -4.74
N MET A 128 -10.40 -3.49 -4.50
CA MET A 128 -10.95 -2.73 -3.39
C MET A 128 -12.45 -2.55 -3.57
N ALA A 129 -12.90 -2.21 -4.78
CA ALA A 129 -14.30 -2.00 -5.10
C ALA A 129 -15.13 -3.25 -4.79
N ASP A 130 -14.68 -4.39 -5.32
CA ASP A 130 -15.26 -5.72 -5.14
C ASP A 130 -15.32 -6.15 -3.67
N ARG A 131 -14.19 -6.11 -2.95
CA ARG A 131 -14.12 -6.58 -1.56
C ARG A 131 -14.92 -5.73 -0.57
N LEU A 132 -15.00 -4.43 -0.83
CA LEU A 132 -15.85 -3.54 -0.03
C LEU A 132 -17.34 -3.71 -0.39
N GLY A 133 -17.67 -4.19 -1.59
CA GLY A 133 -19.03 -4.37 -2.07
C GLY A 133 -19.93 -3.16 -1.79
N GLU A 134 -21.12 -3.44 -1.26
CA GLU A 134 -22.16 -2.48 -0.87
C GLU A 134 -21.88 -1.76 0.46
N SER A 135 -20.66 -1.84 1.01
CA SER A 135 -20.34 -1.18 2.28
C SER A 135 -20.56 0.33 2.24
N THR A 136 -20.98 0.87 3.38
CA THR A 136 -21.21 2.31 3.54
C THR A 136 -19.93 3.10 3.89
N CYS A 137 -18.78 2.43 3.96
CA CYS A 137 -17.48 3.00 4.33
C CYS A 137 -17.08 4.20 3.45
N ARG A 138 -17.40 4.15 2.15
CA ARG A 138 -17.10 5.24 1.20
C ARG A 138 -17.96 6.49 1.41
N THR A 139 -19.03 6.38 2.18
CA THR A 139 -19.92 7.49 2.55
C THR A 139 -19.64 8.02 3.96
N GLY A 140 -18.49 7.65 4.55
CA GLY A 140 -18.08 8.07 5.89
C GLY A 140 -18.74 7.28 7.03
N ARG A 141 -19.51 6.24 6.73
CA ARG A 141 -20.11 5.34 7.72
C ARG A 141 -19.34 4.03 7.73
N HIS A 142 -18.39 3.89 8.65
CA HIS A 142 -17.62 2.65 8.76
C HIS A 142 -18.55 1.49 9.13
N GLN A 143 -18.29 0.34 8.52
CA GLN A 143 -18.91 -0.94 8.86
C GLN A 143 -17.82 -1.89 9.32
N ASP A 144 -17.97 -2.41 10.54
CA ASP A 144 -17.09 -3.45 11.07
C ASP A 144 -17.08 -4.69 10.16
N TRP A 145 -16.01 -5.48 10.23
CA TRP A 145 -15.81 -6.65 9.40
C TRP A 145 -17.04 -7.59 9.39
N PRO A 146 -17.80 -7.68 8.28
CA PRO A 146 -19.09 -8.38 8.29
C PRO A 146 -18.98 -9.90 8.52
N ALA A 147 -17.84 -10.50 8.18
CA ALA A 147 -17.60 -11.93 8.35
C ALA A 147 -16.95 -12.28 9.70
N ARG A 148 -16.83 -11.33 10.64
CA ARG A 148 -16.16 -11.53 11.94
C ARG A 148 -16.71 -12.73 12.71
N SER A 149 -18.03 -12.90 12.77
CA SER A 149 -18.66 -14.02 13.48
C SER A 149 -18.31 -15.37 12.85
N ARG A 150 -18.35 -15.46 11.51
CA ARG A 150 -17.99 -16.68 10.78
C ARG A 150 -16.53 -17.06 10.97
N TYR A 151 -15.65 -16.07 10.99
CA TYR A 151 -14.24 -16.30 11.28
C TYR A 151 -14.01 -16.79 12.72
N ALA A 152 -14.69 -16.19 13.70
CA ALA A 152 -14.59 -16.65 15.08
C ALA A 152 -14.98 -18.14 15.22
N SER A 153 -16.10 -18.55 14.59
CA SER A 153 -16.50 -19.96 14.56
C SER A 153 -15.47 -20.85 13.88
N PHE A 154 -14.88 -20.41 12.77
CA PHE A 154 -13.81 -21.16 12.09
C PHE A 154 -12.58 -21.37 12.99
N VAL A 155 -12.16 -20.34 13.74
CA VAL A 155 -11.02 -20.44 14.67
C VAL A 155 -11.34 -21.35 15.85
N GLU A 156 -12.55 -21.29 16.39
CA GLU A 156 -13.01 -22.19 17.45
C GLU A 156 -13.01 -23.66 17.01
N ASP A 157 -13.42 -23.93 15.76
CA ASP A 157 -13.41 -25.28 15.20
C ASP A 157 -12.00 -25.82 14.99
N LEU A 158 -11.02 -24.98 14.63
CA LEU A 158 -9.60 -25.37 14.53
C LEU A 158 -8.96 -25.69 15.88
N ALA A 159 -9.50 -25.16 16.98
CA ALA A 159 -8.97 -25.37 18.32
C ALA A 159 -9.50 -26.65 19.01
N ARG A 160 -10.40 -27.38 18.36
CA ARG A 160 -10.95 -28.67 18.81
C ARG A 160 -10.18 -29.84 18.20
#